data_AF-A0A1V8UDK6-F1
#
_entry.id   AF-A0A1V8UDK6-F1
#
_cell.length_a   1.000
_cell.length_b   1.000
_cell.length_c   1.000
_cell.angle_alpha   90.00
_cell.angle_beta   90.00
_cell.angle_gamma   90.00
#
_symmetry.space_group_name_H-M   'P 1'
#
loop_
_entity.id
_entity.type
_entity.pdbx_description
1 polymer ?
#
loop_
_entity_poly.entity_id
_entity_poly.type
_entity_poly.pdbx_seq_one_letter_code
_entity_poly.pdbx_strand_id
1 'polypeptide(L)'
;MLSSFPSTRTQTHWRGITNPAFWLLLCFASTIITLIITIIINATVSSDGHNDYSAGTGWTMMLPMPIIALLWTLIDLVVCRFTLLHPIHALVMSLLLALGYAVTGAITIAMYEWDTDGSWAPGVPMLFTFLLCTIYMSYAARAIHAGKKMSKSDRRMSNLQGSA
;
A
#
# COMPACT_ATOMS: atom_id res chain seq x y z
N MET A 1 3.18 -4.20 -21.78
CA MET A 1 4.23 -4.96 -21.08
C MET A 1 3.92 -5.24 -19.60
N LEU A 2 3.19 -4.38 -18.88
CA LEU A 2 2.84 -4.66 -17.47
C LEU A 2 1.89 -5.86 -17.27
N SER A 3 1.09 -6.20 -18.28
CA SER A 3 0.13 -7.32 -18.22
C SER A 3 0.81 -8.68 -18.12
N SER A 4 2.02 -8.85 -18.66
CA SER A 4 2.80 -10.09 -18.61
C SER A 4 3.74 -10.18 -17.40
N PHE A 5 3.79 -9.15 -16.56
CA PHE A 5 4.66 -9.13 -15.39
C PHE A 5 4.24 -10.13 -14.31
N PRO A 6 2.96 -10.15 -13.84
CA PRO A 6 2.56 -11.10 -12.83
C PRO A 6 2.71 -12.54 -13.32
N SER A 7 3.03 -13.47 -12.41
CA SER A 7 3.05 -14.90 -12.71
C SER A 7 1.68 -15.37 -13.20
N THR A 8 1.63 -16.43 -14.01
CA THR A 8 0.36 -17.00 -14.49
C THR A 8 -0.59 -17.35 -13.35
N ARG A 9 -0.05 -17.87 -12.23
CA ARG A 9 -0.82 -18.17 -11.02
C ARG A 9 -1.45 -16.92 -10.42
N THR A 10 -0.69 -15.83 -10.28
CA THR A 10 -1.20 -14.54 -9.82
C THR A 10 -2.29 -14.03 -10.78
N GLN A 11 -2.06 -14.09 -12.09
CA GLN A 11 -3.07 -13.67 -13.07
C GLN A 11 -4.39 -14.43 -12.93
N THR A 12 -4.35 -15.74 -12.68
CA THR A 12 -5.57 -16.56 -12.49
C THR A 12 -6.38 -16.09 -11.28
N HIS A 13 -5.73 -15.81 -10.15
CA HIS A 13 -6.41 -15.38 -8.93
C HIS A 13 -6.96 -13.94 -8.99
N TRP A 14 -6.39 -13.09 -9.85
CA TRP A 14 -6.77 -11.69 -10.02
C TRP A 14 -7.57 -11.43 -11.31
N ARG A 15 -7.88 -12.49 -12.07
CA ARG A 15 -8.45 -12.41 -13.41
C ARG A 15 -9.74 -11.59 -13.43
N GLY A 16 -9.82 -10.64 -14.36
CA GLY A 16 -11.01 -9.82 -14.57
C GLY A 16 -11.27 -8.76 -13.49
N ILE A 17 -10.37 -8.60 -12.51
CA ILE A 17 -10.51 -7.58 -11.46
C ILE A 17 -9.54 -6.42 -11.69
N THR A 18 -8.24 -6.70 -11.65
CA THR A 18 -7.20 -5.69 -11.90
C THR A 18 -5.85 -6.36 -12.17
N ASN A 19 -4.86 -5.59 -12.64
CA ASN A 19 -3.48 -6.05 -12.68
C ASN A 19 -2.79 -5.69 -11.35
N PRO A 20 -2.46 -6.66 -10.48
CA PRO A 20 -1.85 -6.37 -9.19
C PRO A 20 -0.49 -5.69 -9.32
N ALA A 21 0.28 -5.95 -10.38
CA ALA A 21 1.58 -5.31 -10.60
C ALA A 21 1.45 -3.79 -10.83
N PHE A 22 0.38 -3.34 -11.48
CA PHE A 22 0.14 -1.91 -11.70
C PHE A 22 -0.05 -1.17 -10.37
N TRP A 23 -0.89 -1.72 -9.49
CA TRP A 23 -1.14 -1.12 -8.18
C TRP A 23 0.07 -1.19 -7.25
N LEU A 24 0.81 -2.29 -7.27
CA LEU A 24 2.07 -2.39 -6.53
C LEU A 24 3.09 -1.35 -6.99
N LEU A 25 3.21 -1.11 -8.31
CA LEU A 25 4.08 -0.05 -8.83
C LEU A 25 3.62 1.35 -8.43
N LEU A 26 2.31 1.61 -8.42
CA LEU A 26 1.77 2.89 -7.93
C LEU A 26 2.07 3.10 -6.43
N CYS A 27 1.86 2.07 -5.61
CA CYS A 27 2.17 2.12 -4.17
C CYS A 27 3.68 2.31 -3.94
N PHE A 28 4.51 1.62 -4.72
CA PHE A 28 5.97 1.73 -4.68
C PHE A 28 6.44 3.15 -5.05
N ALA A 29 5.97 3.68 -6.18
CA ALA A 29 6.30 5.03 -6.64
C ALA A 29 5.84 6.10 -5.62
N SER A 30 4.61 5.98 -5.11
CA SER A 30 4.11 6.89 -4.08
C SER A 30 4.94 6.81 -2.79
N THR A 31 5.32 5.59 -2.35
CA THR A 31 6.15 5.41 -1.16
C THR A 31 7.52 6.06 -1.33
N ILE A 32 8.15 5.95 -2.51
CA ILE A 32 9.41 6.63 -2.82
C ILE A 32 9.25 8.15 -2.72
N ILE A 33 8.20 8.71 -3.32
CA ILE A 33 7.93 10.15 -3.27
C ILE A 33 7.73 10.59 -1.81
N THR A 34 6.92 9.87 -1.04
CA THR A 34 6.68 10.13 0.37
C THR A 34 7.98 10.07 1.18
N LEU A 35 8.85 9.10 0.92
CA LEU A 35 10.16 8.98 1.57
C LEU A 35 11.07 10.16 1.22
N ILE A 36 11.17 10.55 -0.05
CA ILE A 36 11.98 11.70 -0.49
C ILE A 36 11.51 12.97 0.18
N ILE A 37 10.20 13.23 0.18
CA ILE A 37 9.62 14.41 0.82
C ILE A 37 9.88 14.39 2.32
N THR A 38 9.70 13.24 2.98
CA THR A 38 9.99 13.06 4.41
C THR A 38 11.45 13.38 4.74
N ILE A 39 12.39 12.91 3.92
CA ILE A 39 13.83 13.18 4.10
C ILE A 39 14.13 14.67 3.94
N ILE A 40 13.58 15.31 2.91
CA ILE A 40 13.77 16.76 2.67
C ILE A 40 13.27 17.56 3.86
N ILE A 41 12.04 17.31 4.31
CA ILE A 41 11.43 18.03 5.45
C ILE A 41 12.24 17.83 6.72
N ASN A 42 12.65 16.59 7.02
CA ASN A 42 13.44 16.33 8.22
C ASN A 42 14.83 16.95 8.16
N ALA A 43 15.46 17.00 7.00
CA ALA A 43 16.74 17.68 6.83
C ALA A 43 16.60 19.20 7.06
N THR A 44 15.53 19.82 6.56
CA THR A 44 15.30 21.27 6.68
C THR A 44 14.80 21.70 8.06
N VAL A 45 13.96 20.89 8.72
CA VAL A 45 13.36 21.22 10.02
C VAL A 45 14.28 20.86 11.18
N SER A 46 15.22 19.91 11.00
CA SER A 46 16.16 19.53 12.06
C SER A 46 17.03 20.68 12.58
N SER A 47 17.18 21.74 11.78
CA SER A 47 17.90 22.97 12.13
C SER A 47 17.05 24.05 12.78
N ASP A 48 15.71 23.97 12.71
CA ASP A 48 14.80 24.95 13.32
C ASP A 48 14.39 24.46 14.71
N GLY A 49 15.06 24.98 15.76
CA GLY A 49 14.85 24.59 17.16
C GLY A 49 13.49 24.95 17.76
N HIS A 50 12.53 25.43 16.95
CA HIS A 50 11.18 25.82 17.37
C HIS A 50 10.10 24.79 16.98
N ASN A 51 10.44 23.76 16.19
CA ASN A 51 9.50 22.74 15.75
C ASN A 51 9.63 21.46 16.61
N ASP A 52 8.53 20.78 16.92
CA ASP A 52 8.52 19.49 17.64
C ASP A 52 9.27 18.37 16.91
N TYR A 53 9.50 18.53 15.60
CA TYR A 53 10.34 17.63 14.78
C TYR A 53 11.84 17.94 14.81
N SER A 54 12.25 19.00 15.50
CA SER A 54 13.65 19.34 15.72
C SER A 54 14.37 18.27 16.54
N ALA A 55 15.71 18.36 16.60
CA ALA A 55 16.57 17.48 17.40
C ALA A 55 16.44 15.96 17.11
N GLY A 56 15.92 15.56 15.94
CA GLY A 56 15.89 14.16 15.51
C GLY A 56 14.53 13.47 15.62
N THR A 57 13.54 14.08 16.27
CA THR A 57 12.22 13.48 16.51
C THR A 57 11.51 13.11 15.21
N GLY A 58 11.58 13.96 14.18
CA GLY A 58 10.92 13.67 12.90
C GLY A 58 11.51 12.50 12.13
N TRP A 59 12.82 12.25 12.26
CA TRP A 59 13.45 11.06 11.70
C TRP A 59 12.88 9.78 12.32
N THR A 60 12.61 9.79 13.63
CA THR A 60 12.06 8.63 14.33
C THR A 60 10.56 8.43 14.09
N MET A 61 9.81 9.51 13.88
CA MET A 61 8.35 9.43 13.74
C MET A 61 7.91 9.23 12.27
N MET A 62 8.51 9.94 11.32
CA MET A 62 8.02 10.01 9.94
C MET A 62 8.61 8.92 9.03
N LEU A 63 9.81 8.43 9.34
CA LEU A 63 10.61 7.61 8.43
C LEU A 63 10.36 6.09 8.49
N PRO A 64 10.06 5.47 9.66
CA PRO A 64 9.88 4.02 9.74
C PRO A 64 8.80 3.48 8.80
N MET A 65 7.66 4.17 8.70
CA MET A 65 6.52 3.67 7.93
C MET A 65 6.79 3.65 6.41
N PRO A 66 7.31 4.73 5.78
CA PRO A 66 7.77 4.67 4.39
C PRO A 66 8.81 3.60 4.11
N ILE A 67 9.78 3.36 5.02
CA ILE A 67 10.76 2.27 4.86
C ILE A 67 10.07 0.92 4.85
N ILE A 68 9.23 0.64 5.85
CA ILE A 68 8.52 -0.64 5.97
C ILE A 68 7.67 -0.88 4.72
N ALA A 69 6.93 0.14 4.27
CA ALA A 69 6.13 0.07 3.06
C ALA A 69 6.98 -0.21 1.81
N LEU A 70 8.16 0.42 1.69
CA LEU A 70 9.05 0.25 0.55
C LEU A 70 9.61 -1.19 0.49
N LEU A 71 10.07 -1.71 1.63
CA LEU A 71 10.56 -3.08 1.72
C LEU A 71 9.45 -4.09 1.41
N TRP A 72 8.26 -3.86 1.95
CA TRP A 72 7.15 -4.78 1.78
C TRP A 72 6.61 -4.79 0.35
N THR A 73 6.47 -3.61 -0.27
CA THR A 73 6.07 -3.50 -1.68
C THR A 73 7.10 -4.12 -2.61
N LEU A 74 8.39 -4.06 -2.29
CA LEU A 74 9.44 -4.75 -3.05
C LEU A 74 9.28 -6.28 -2.96
N ILE A 75 9.03 -6.82 -1.76
CA ILE A 75 8.76 -8.24 -1.55
C ILE A 75 7.52 -8.65 -2.35
N ASP A 76 6.42 -7.88 -2.27
CA ASP A 76 5.19 -8.19 -2.99
C ASP A 76 5.37 -8.11 -4.51
N LEU A 77 6.23 -7.22 -5.04
CA LEU A 77 6.60 -7.20 -6.46
C LEU A 77 7.33 -8.49 -6.89
N VAL A 78 8.28 -8.95 -6.08
CA VAL A 78 9.00 -10.22 -6.32
C VAL A 78 8.04 -11.40 -6.26
N VAL A 79 7.18 -11.45 -5.24
CA VAL A 79 6.15 -12.49 -5.07
C VAL A 79 5.18 -12.47 -6.25
N CYS A 80 4.69 -11.31 -6.67
CA CYS A 80 3.82 -11.14 -7.82
C CYS A 80 4.42 -11.70 -9.10
N ARG A 81 5.73 -11.51 -9.31
CA ARG A 81 6.45 -11.95 -10.50
C ARG A 81 6.76 -13.44 -10.50
N PHE A 82 7.33 -13.97 -9.42
CA PHE A 82 7.93 -15.31 -9.39
C PHE A 82 7.06 -16.36 -8.73
N THR A 83 6.14 -15.95 -7.86
CA THR A 83 5.27 -16.88 -7.12
C THR A 83 3.81 -16.44 -7.21
N LEU A 84 2.96 -16.87 -6.29
CA LEU A 84 1.55 -16.50 -6.23
C LEU A 84 1.35 -15.38 -5.22
N LEU A 85 1.00 -14.18 -5.70
CA LEU A 85 0.50 -13.13 -4.83
C LEU A 85 -0.97 -13.38 -4.54
N HIS A 86 -1.26 -14.04 -3.42
CA HIS A 86 -2.62 -14.38 -3.05
C HIS A 86 -3.43 -13.11 -2.68
N PRO A 87 -4.67 -12.92 -3.18
CA PRO A 87 -5.47 -11.74 -2.86
C PRO A 87 -5.70 -11.49 -1.36
N ILE A 88 -5.77 -12.56 -0.54
CA ILE A 88 -5.88 -12.43 0.93
C ILE A 88 -4.61 -11.80 1.52
N HIS A 89 -3.42 -12.24 1.09
CA HIS A 89 -2.16 -11.64 1.54
C HIS A 89 -2.10 -10.17 1.15
N ALA A 90 -2.39 -9.85 -0.12
CA ALA A 90 -2.42 -8.47 -0.58
C ALA A 90 -3.42 -7.60 0.20
N LEU A 91 -4.59 -8.13 0.56
CA LEU A 91 -5.58 -7.43 1.39
C LEU A 91 -5.04 -7.12 2.78
N VAL A 92 -4.50 -8.12 3.47
CA VAL A 92 -3.98 -7.97 4.85
C VAL A 92 -2.82 -6.98 4.86
N MET A 93 -1.89 -7.11 3.93
CA MET A 93 -0.73 -6.23 3.86
C MET A 93 -1.12 -4.81 3.47
N SER A 94 -2.04 -4.64 2.51
CA SER A 94 -2.54 -3.31 2.15
C SER A 94 -3.28 -2.64 3.31
N LEU A 95 -4.02 -3.40 4.14
CA LEU A 95 -4.67 -2.89 5.33
C LEU A 95 -3.65 -2.41 6.38
N LEU A 96 -2.63 -3.21 6.67
CA LEU A 96 -1.57 -2.84 7.61
C LEU A 96 -0.81 -1.60 7.13
N LEU A 97 -0.47 -1.54 5.85
CA LEU A 97 0.19 -0.37 5.27
C LEU A 97 -0.71 0.87 5.27
N ALA A 98 -2.00 0.73 4.94
CA ALA A 98 -2.94 1.83 5.00
C ALA A 98 -3.07 2.39 6.42
N LEU A 99 -3.27 1.53 7.43
CA LEU A 99 -3.34 1.96 8.83
C LEU A 99 -2.06 2.63 9.30
N GLY A 100 -0.90 2.07 8.94
CA GLY A 100 0.39 2.66 9.26
C GLY A 100 0.56 4.06 8.66
N TYR A 101 0.21 4.24 7.38
CA TYR A 101 0.26 5.55 6.73
C TYR A 101 -0.77 6.54 7.28
N ALA A 102 -1.98 6.08 7.63
CA ALA A 102 -2.99 6.92 8.25
C ALA A 102 -2.52 7.44 9.62
N VAL A 103 -2.02 6.55 10.49
CA VAL A 103 -1.52 6.93 11.82
C VAL A 103 -0.30 7.82 11.70
N THR A 104 0.70 7.44 10.88
CA THR A 104 1.93 8.23 10.70
C THR A 104 1.60 9.59 10.09
N GLY A 105 0.72 9.66 9.09
CA GLY A 105 0.28 10.92 8.47
C GLY A 105 -0.50 11.82 9.44
N ALA A 106 -1.38 11.25 10.26
CA ALA A 106 -2.11 12.02 11.27
C ALA A 106 -1.19 12.58 12.37
N ILE A 107 -0.26 11.77 12.88
CA ILE A 107 0.77 12.23 13.83
C ILE A 107 1.65 13.29 13.18
N THR A 108 2.02 13.08 11.91
CA THR A 108 2.82 14.03 11.12
C THR A 108 2.20 15.41 11.13
N ILE A 109 0.91 15.49 10.80
CA ILE A 109 0.14 16.75 10.80
C ILE A 109 -0.02 17.30 12.22
N ALA A 110 -0.33 16.44 13.19
CA ALA A 110 -0.62 16.87 14.55
C ALA A 110 0.58 17.52 15.25
N MET A 111 1.79 17.00 15.03
CA MET A 111 3.00 17.54 15.67
C MET A 111 3.74 18.57 14.82
N TYR A 112 3.28 18.89 13.61
CA TYR A 112 3.91 19.97 12.85
C TYR A 112 3.29 21.31 13.27
N GLU A 113 4.15 22.30 13.56
CA GLU A 113 3.80 23.59 14.15
C GLU A 113 2.60 24.28 13.46
N TRP A 114 1.48 24.41 14.18
CA TRP A 114 0.18 24.82 13.63
C TRP A 114 0.08 26.30 13.26
N ASP A 115 1.00 27.14 13.76
CA ASP A 115 0.96 28.59 13.59
C ASP A 115 1.58 29.08 12.26
N THR A 116 2.03 28.15 11.40
CA THR A 116 2.57 28.46 10.07
C THR A 116 1.66 27.96 8.95
N ASP A 117 1.48 28.80 7.93
CA ASP A 117 0.78 28.42 6.69
C ASP A 117 1.47 27.20 6.06
N GLY A 118 0.74 26.09 5.94
CA GLY A 118 1.25 24.86 5.32
C GLY A 118 1.75 23.78 6.29
N SER A 119 1.47 23.90 7.59
CA SER A 119 1.80 22.91 8.62
C SER A 119 1.31 21.48 8.35
N TRP A 120 0.24 21.34 7.57
CA TRP A 120 -0.31 20.05 7.14
C TRP A 120 0.44 19.40 5.97
N ALA A 121 1.22 20.17 5.20
CA ALA A 121 1.87 19.73 3.97
C ALA A 121 2.76 18.48 4.13
N PRO A 122 3.52 18.30 5.23
CA PRO A 122 4.35 17.12 5.46
C PRO A 122 3.56 15.79 5.54
N GLY A 123 2.32 15.82 6.02
CA GLY A 123 1.49 14.62 6.13
C GLY A 123 0.73 14.25 4.86
N VAL A 124 0.60 15.17 3.90
CA VAL A 124 -0.15 14.97 2.65
C VAL A 124 0.37 13.78 1.84
N PRO A 125 1.69 13.61 1.62
CA PRO A 125 2.20 12.47 0.86
C PRO A 125 1.85 11.14 1.54
N MET A 126 1.91 11.09 2.88
CA MET A 126 1.55 9.89 3.64
C MET A 126 0.07 9.56 3.50
N LEU A 127 -0.82 10.57 3.61
CA LEU A 127 -2.26 10.39 3.41
C LEU A 127 -2.61 10.00 1.97
N PHE A 128 -1.85 10.52 0.99
CA PHE A 128 -2.00 10.09 -0.40
C PHE A 128 -1.60 8.62 -0.59
N THR A 129 -0.50 8.16 0.01
CA THR A 129 -0.12 6.75 -0.02
C THR A 129 -1.15 5.87 0.70
N PHE A 130 -1.73 6.34 1.81
CA PHE A 130 -2.85 5.69 2.49
C PHE A 130 -4.04 5.46 1.54
N LEU A 131 -4.41 6.46 0.74
CA LEU A 131 -5.51 6.33 -0.23
C LEU A 131 -5.19 5.26 -1.29
N LEU A 132 -3.95 5.25 -1.82
CA LEU A 132 -3.54 4.23 -2.79
C LEU A 132 -3.59 2.81 -2.21
N CYS A 133 -3.08 2.61 -0.99
CA CYS A 133 -3.16 1.32 -0.30
C CYS A 133 -4.62 0.89 -0.06
N THR A 134 -5.49 1.84 0.29
CA THR A 134 -6.93 1.59 0.49
C THR A 134 -7.63 1.18 -0.80
N ILE A 135 -7.31 1.84 -1.92
CA ILE A 135 -7.83 1.46 -3.24
C ILE A 135 -7.34 0.06 -3.61
N TYR A 136 -6.05 -0.24 -3.43
CA TYR A 136 -5.51 -1.56 -3.73
C TYR A 136 -6.15 -2.67 -2.87
N MET A 137 -6.38 -2.39 -1.57
CA MET A 137 -7.13 -3.25 -0.66
C MET A 137 -8.53 -3.57 -1.20
N SER A 138 -9.24 -2.57 -1.76
CA SER A 138 -10.58 -2.77 -2.34
C SER A 138 -10.56 -3.74 -3.53
N TYR A 139 -9.54 -3.67 -4.38
CA TYR A 139 -9.37 -4.61 -5.49
C TYR A 139 -9.03 -6.02 -5.00
N ALA A 140 -8.19 -6.14 -3.97
CA ALA A 140 -7.87 -7.40 -3.34
C ALA A 140 -9.14 -8.07 -2.76
N ALA A 141 -9.98 -7.30 -2.06
CA ALA A 141 -11.27 -7.78 -1.55
C ALA A 141 -12.18 -8.29 -2.68
N ARG A 142 -12.30 -7.52 -3.78
CA ARG A 142 -13.08 -7.92 -4.96
C ARG A 142 -12.57 -9.21 -5.59
N ALA A 143 -11.25 -9.40 -5.67
CA ALA A 143 -10.64 -10.64 -6.18
C ALA A 143 -10.96 -11.85 -5.30
N ILE A 144 -10.94 -11.71 -3.96
CA ILE A 144 -11.36 -12.77 -3.02
C ILE A 144 -12.83 -13.14 -3.26
N HIS A 145 -13.71 -12.14 -3.36
CA HIS A 145 -15.14 -12.38 -3.58
C HIS A 145 -15.43 -13.04 -4.93
N ALA A 146 -14.73 -12.64 -6.00
CA ALA A 146 -14.87 -13.25 -7.32
C ALA A 146 -14.40 -14.72 -7.31
N GLY A 147 -13.26 -15.02 -6.68
CA GLY A 147 -12.75 -16.39 -6.53
C GLY A 147 -13.72 -17.30 -5.78
N LYS A 148 -14.34 -16.81 -4.70
CA LYS A 148 -15.37 -17.55 -3.95
C LYS A 148 -16.61 -17.84 -4.79
N LYS A 149 -17.04 -16.91 -5.65
CA LYS A 149 -18.19 -17.10 -6.55
C LYS A 149 -17.91 -18.17 -7.60
N MET A 150 -16.73 -18.14 -8.24
CA MET A 150 -16.33 -19.15 -9.23
C MET A 150 -16.26 -20.55 -8.61
N SER A 151 -15.59 -20.71 -7.47
CA SER A 151 -15.51 -22.01 -6.79
C SER A 151 -16.88 -22.60 -6.43
N LYS A 152 -17.85 -21.76 -6.02
CA LYS A 152 -19.23 -22.21 -5.78
C LYS A 152 -19.95 -22.64 -7.06
N SER A 153 -19.71 -21.95 -8.18
CA SER A 153 -20.29 -22.29 -9.48
C SER A 153 -19.75 -23.62 -10.00
N ASP A 154 -18.44 -23.82 -9.95
CA ASP A 154 -17.78 -25.06 -10.41
C ASP A 154 -18.28 -26.27 -9.61
N ARG A 155 -18.41 -26.13 -8.29
CA ARG A 155 -18.95 -27.18 -7.42
C ARG A 155 -20.41 -27.52 -7.72
N ARG A 156 -21.22 -26.52 -8.13
CA ARG A 156 -22.61 -26.79 -8.57
C ARG A 156 -22.63 -27.56 -9.88
N MET A 157 -21.79 -27.18 -10.85
CA MET A 157 -21.68 -27.89 -12.13
C MET A 157 -21.19 -29.32 -11.96
N SER A 158 -20.16 -29.57 -11.12
CA SER A 158 -19.67 -30.92 -10.88
C SER A 158 -20.73 -31.83 -10.26
N ASN A 159 -21.54 -31.30 -9.34
CA ASN A 159 -22.65 -32.04 -8.75
C ASN A 159 -23.74 -32.38 -9.77
N LEU A 160 -24.01 -31.49 -10.73
CA LEU A 160 -24.98 -31.74 -11.81
C LEU A 160 -24.47 -32.81 -12.78
N GLN A 161 -23.18 -32.82 -13.10
CA GLN A 161 -22.56 -33.80 -14.00
C GLN A 161 -22.39 -35.19 -13.36
N GLY A 162 -22.19 -35.26 -12.05
CA GLY A 162 -22.08 -36.53 -11.30
C GLY A 162 -23.43 -37.13 -10.85
N SER A 163 -24.56 -36.49 -11.18
CA SER A 163 -25.91 -36.96 -10.84
C SER A 163 -26.68 -37.52 -12.06
N ALA A 164 -26.01 -37.70 -13.20
CA ALA A 164 -26.52 -38.34 -14.42
C ALA A 164 -25.93 -39.75 -14.56
#